data_AF-A0AAI9J0H2-F1
#
_entry.id   AF-A0AAI9J0H2-F1
#
_cell.length_a   1.000
_cell.length_b   1.000
_cell.length_c   1.000
_cell.angle_alpha   90.00
_cell.angle_beta   90.00
_cell.angle_gamma   90.00
#
_symmetry.space_group_name_H-M   'P 1'
#
loop_
_entity.id
_entity.type
_entity.pdbx_description
1 polymer ?
#
loop_
_entity_poly.entity_id
_entity_poly.type
_entity_poly.pdbx_seq_one_letter_code
_entity_poly.pdbx_strand_id
1 'polypeptide(L)'
;MQTAAKSLTAESSWEESVSAWMDGEGSEDFFPEMSHPHGRQTWDTYHLIGDALRNADLAVSPSAQFQARLARALEAELPIVAAPRRRSPLRLGLSGLAVAAAVATVAWVAHPYLTGAPTGETRVLADATPASAGDDAGLRDYLEAHRQVAGPSAVRQVSFDAGAGR
;
A
#
# COMPACT_ATOMS: atom_id res chain seq x y z
N MET A 1 -19.78 44.51 -8.63
CA MET A 1 -18.95 43.36 -9.04
C MET A 1 -18.56 42.58 -7.80
N GLN A 2 -19.34 41.55 -7.45
CA GLN A 2 -18.94 40.50 -6.50
C GLN A 2 -19.45 39.20 -7.13
N THR A 3 -18.50 38.39 -7.57
CA THR A 3 -18.73 37.07 -8.14
C THR A 3 -19.28 36.18 -7.04
N ALA A 4 -20.59 35.89 -7.10
CA ALA A 4 -21.19 34.83 -6.31
C ALA A 4 -20.47 33.54 -6.68
N ALA A 5 -19.77 32.95 -5.71
CA ALA A 5 -19.27 31.60 -5.79
C ALA A 5 -20.47 30.69 -6.06
N LYS A 6 -20.61 30.28 -7.32
CA LYS A 6 -21.61 29.31 -7.76
C LYS A 6 -21.29 28.03 -7.01
N SER A 7 -22.17 27.65 -6.09
CA SER A 7 -22.12 26.39 -5.35
C SER A 7 -21.85 25.24 -6.32
N LEU A 8 -20.61 24.73 -6.35
CA LEU A 8 -20.21 23.55 -7.11
C LEU A 8 -20.57 22.31 -6.29
N THR A 9 -21.86 22.12 -6.08
CA THR A 9 -22.45 20.82 -5.77
C THR A 9 -23.48 20.62 -6.87
N ALA A 10 -22.97 20.44 -8.09
CA ALA A 10 -23.78 19.86 -9.14
C ALA A 10 -24.14 18.46 -8.65
N GLU A 11 -25.43 18.15 -8.54
CA GLU A 11 -25.84 16.76 -8.43
C GLU A 11 -25.28 16.05 -9.67
N SER A 12 -24.31 15.16 -9.47
CA SER A 12 -23.67 14.44 -10.57
C SER A 12 -24.75 13.66 -11.32
N SER A 13 -24.69 13.68 -12.65
CA SER A 13 -25.60 12.83 -13.42
C SER A 13 -25.28 11.37 -13.11
N TRP A 14 -26.26 10.48 -13.23
CA TRP A 14 -26.08 9.04 -12.96
C TRP A 14 -24.88 8.46 -13.72
N GLU A 15 -24.66 8.92 -14.95
CA GLU A 15 -23.53 8.57 -15.80
C GLU A 15 -22.19 9.00 -15.20
N GLU A 16 -22.12 10.22 -14.69
CA GLU A 16 -20.94 10.76 -14.01
C GLU A 16 -20.67 10.01 -12.69
N SER A 17 -21.71 9.73 -11.90
CA SER A 17 -21.59 8.93 -10.67
C SER A 17 -21.04 7.53 -10.95
N VAL A 18 -21.58 6.83 -11.97
CA VAL A 18 -21.10 5.50 -12.39
C VAL A 18 -19.65 5.56 -12.86
N SER A 19 -19.30 6.56 -13.68
CA SER A 19 -17.92 6.72 -14.20
C SER A 19 -16.93 6.97 -13.06
N ALA A 20 -17.22 7.93 -12.17
CA ALA A 20 -16.37 8.23 -11.03
C ALA A 20 -16.19 7.00 -10.14
N TRP A 21 -17.25 6.24 -9.87
CA TRP A 21 -17.15 5.00 -9.09
C TRP A 21 -16.31 3.93 -9.79
N MET A 22 -16.45 3.74 -11.10
CA MET A 22 -15.62 2.82 -11.90
C MET A 22 -14.12 3.14 -11.80
N ASP A 23 -13.77 4.42 -11.77
CA ASP A 23 -12.39 4.90 -11.68
C ASP A 23 -11.85 4.96 -10.23
N GLY A 24 -12.67 4.59 -9.24
CA GLY A 24 -12.30 4.62 -7.82
C GLY A 24 -12.36 6.02 -7.19
N GLU A 25 -12.95 6.99 -7.88
CA GLU A 25 -13.16 8.37 -7.44
C GLU A 25 -14.57 8.60 -6.83
N GLY A 26 -15.45 7.60 -6.91
CA GLY A 26 -16.82 7.65 -6.39
C GLY A 26 -16.94 7.43 -4.88
N SER A 27 -18.11 7.74 -4.32
CA SER A 27 -18.41 7.55 -2.89
C SER A 27 -18.63 6.06 -2.54
N GLU A 28 -18.41 5.68 -1.28
CA GLU A 28 -18.70 4.32 -0.79
C GLU A 28 -20.21 4.02 -0.71
N ASP A 29 -21.06 5.06 -0.71
CA ASP A 29 -22.53 4.96 -0.60
C ASP A 29 -23.24 4.79 -1.95
N PHE A 30 -22.52 4.43 -3.02
CA PHE A 30 -23.04 4.33 -4.39
C PHE A 30 -24.01 3.15 -4.65
N PHE A 31 -24.10 2.18 -3.73
CA PHE A 31 -24.89 0.95 -3.91
C PHE A 31 -26.40 1.14 -4.23
N PRO A 32 -27.13 2.08 -3.61
CA PRO A 32 -28.53 2.33 -3.94
C PRO A 32 -28.70 2.82 -5.38
N GLU A 33 -27.73 3.61 -5.86
CA GLU A 33 -27.69 4.17 -7.21
C GLU A 33 -27.41 3.04 -8.23
N MET A 34 -26.42 2.18 -7.97
CA MET A 34 -26.15 1.00 -8.81
C MET A 34 -27.32 0.00 -8.88
N SER A 35 -28.17 -0.02 -7.85
CA SER A 35 -29.34 -0.91 -7.80
C SER A 35 -30.49 -0.46 -8.73
N HIS A 36 -30.41 0.74 -9.33
CA HIS A 36 -31.39 1.20 -10.31
C HIS A 36 -31.16 0.55 -11.70
N PRO A 37 -32.21 0.21 -12.47
CA PRO A 37 -32.05 -0.37 -13.81
C PRO A 37 -31.17 0.46 -14.77
N HIS A 38 -31.30 1.79 -14.70
CA HIS A 38 -30.48 2.73 -15.50
C HIS A 38 -28.99 2.63 -15.15
N GLY A 39 -28.65 2.65 -13.85
CA GLY A 39 -27.26 2.52 -13.40
C GLY A 39 -26.60 1.22 -13.86
N ARG A 40 -27.33 0.09 -13.82
CA ARG A 40 -26.85 -1.19 -14.37
C ARG A 40 -26.59 -1.12 -15.88
N GLN A 41 -27.49 -0.51 -16.63
CA GLN A 41 -27.31 -0.37 -18.09
C GLN A 41 -26.08 0.48 -18.43
N THR A 42 -25.88 1.58 -17.72
CA THR A 42 -24.72 2.44 -17.87
C THR A 42 -23.43 1.68 -17.55
N TRP A 43 -23.40 0.97 -16.43
CA TRP A 43 -22.29 0.11 -16.02
C TRP A 43 -21.92 -0.93 -17.10
N ASP A 44 -22.91 -1.65 -17.62
CA ASP A 44 -22.72 -2.67 -18.66
C ASP A 44 -22.15 -2.04 -19.95
N THR A 45 -22.67 -0.86 -20.33
CA THR A 45 -22.24 -0.14 -21.53
C THR A 45 -20.79 0.33 -21.40
N TYR A 46 -20.41 0.88 -20.25
CA TYR A 46 -19.05 1.38 -20.01
C TYR A 46 -18.03 0.25 -19.98
N HIS A 47 -18.37 -0.89 -19.38
CA HIS A 47 -17.52 -2.08 -19.44
C HIS A 47 -17.35 -2.60 -20.86
N LEU A 48 -18.43 -2.66 -21.64
CA LEU A 48 -18.37 -3.08 -23.04
C LEU A 48 -17.47 -2.17 -23.89
N ILE A 49 -17.57 -0.85 -23.70
CA ILE A 49 -16.67 0.11 -24.36
C ILE A 49 -15.22 -0.16 -23.93
N GLY A 50 -14.99 -0.32 -22.62
CA GLY A 50 -13.67 -0.63 -22.08
C GLY A 50 -13.07 -1.91 -22.65
N ASP A 51 -13.88 -2.96 -22.79
CA ASP A 51 -13.45 -4.23 -23.36
C ASP A 51 -13.13 -4.10 -24.84
N ALA A 52 -13.98 -3.43 -25.61
CA ALA A 52 -13.74 -3.14 -27.04
C ALA A 52 -12.46 -2.32 -27.27
N LEU A 53 -12.15 -1.36 -26.39
CA LEU A 53 -10.93 -0.54 -26.45
C LEU A 53 -9.66 -1.34 -26.12
N ARG A 54 -9.74 -2.36 -25.25
CA ARG A 54 -8.61 -3.21 -24.88
C ARG A 54 -8.35 -4.29 -25.92
N ASN A 55 -9.41 -4.98 -26.37
CA ASN A 55 -9.36 -5.99 -27.41
C ASN A 55 -10.79 -6.27 -27.93
N ALA A 56 -11.00 -6.18 -29.24
CA ALA A 56 -12.27 -6.48 -29.88
C ALA A 56 -12.81 -7.90 -29.55
N ASP A 57 -11.93 -8.88 -29.31
CA ASP A 57 -12.34 -10.23 -28.92
C ASP A 57 -12.98 -10.30 -27.53
N LEU A 58 -12.79 -9.27 -26.68
CA LEU A 58 -13.39 -9.16 -25.35
C LEU A 58 -14.78 -8.51 -25.38
N ALA A 59 -15.18 -7.88 -26.50
CA ALA A 59 -16.46 -7.19 -26.65
C ALA A 59 -17.64 -8.18 -26.83
N VAL A 60 -17.78 -9.10 -25.89
CA VAL A 60 -18.79 -10.15 -25.90
C VAL A 60 -20.04 -9.65 -25.18
N SER A 61 -21.19 -9.72 -25.86
CA SER A 61 -22.48 -9.44 -25.24
C SER A 61 -23.07 -10.72 -24.64
N PRO A 62 -23.28 -10.79 -23.31
CA PRO A 62 -23.92 -11.95 -22.69
C PRO A 62 -25.35 -12.14 -23.19
N SER A 63 -25.86 -13.37 -23.12
CA SER A 63 -27.29 -13.62 -23.38
C SER A 63 -28.17 -12.85 -22.38
N ALA A 64 -29.36 -12.43 -22.80
CA ALA A 64 -30.30 -11.67 -21.94
C ALA A 64 -30.61 -12.31 -20.58
N GLN A 65 -30.51 -13.65 -20.48
CA GLN A 65 -30.78 -14.39 -19.25
C GLN A 65 -29.52 -14.69 -18.42
N PHE A 66 -28.32 -14.35 -18.90
CA PHE A 66 -27.05 -14.69 -18.24
C PHE A 66 -26.99 -14.13 -16.82
N GLN A 67 -27.24 -12.83 -16.67
CA GLN A 67 -27.19 -12.15 -15.37
C GLN A 67 -28.21 -12.75 -14.38
N ALA A 68 -29.41 -13.08 -14.84
CA ALA A 68 -30.43 -13.70 -14.00
C ALA A 68 -30.03 -15.11 -13.52
N ARG A 69 -29.36 -15.90 -14.37
CA ARG A 69 -28.84 -17.22 -13.97
C ARG A 69 -27.67 -17.07 -13.01
N LEU A 70 -26.77 -16.12 -13.25
CA LEU A 70 -25.63 -15.85 -12.38
C LEU A 70 -26.09 -15.41 -10.99
N ALA A 71 -27.01 -14.44 -10.91
CA ALA A 71 -27.58 -13.99 -9.64
C ALA A 71 -28.25 -15.14 -8.87
N ARG A 72 -29.01 -16.01 -9.56
CA ARG A 72 -29.61 -17.19 -8.93
C ARG A 72 -28.56 -18.19 -8.42
N ALA A 73 -27.47 -18.38 -9.17
CA ALA A 73 -26.39 -19.27 -8.75
C ALA A 73 -25.71 -18.71 -7.48
N LEU A 74 -25.41 -17.41 -7.45
CA LEU A 74 -24.82 -16.73 -6.30
C LEU A 74 -25.72 -16.78 -5.06
N GLU A 75 -27.04 -16.59 -5.21
CA GLU A 75 -28.00 -16.70 -4.10
C GLU A 75 -28.07 -18.12 -3.52
N ALA A 76 -27.78 -19.13 -4.34
CA ALA A 76 -27.74 -20.52 -3.91
C ALA A 76 -26.40 -20.90 -3.24
N GLU A 77 -25.38 -20.05 -3.31
CA GLU A 77 -24.11 -20.29 -2.62
C GLU A 77 -24.25 -20.00 -1.12
N LEU A 78 -23.64 -20.87 -0.29
CA LEU A 78 -23.56 -20.60 1.14
C LEU A 78 -22.70 -19.35 1.35
N PRO A 79 -23.14 -18.39 2.19
CA PRO A 79 -22.37 -17.18 2.43
C PRO A 79 -21.03 -17.55 3.04
N ILE A 80 -19.95 -17.45 2.25
CA ILE A 80 -18.59 -17.50 2.77
C ILE A 80 -18.45 -16.22 3.59
N VAL A 81 -18.61 -16.32 4.90
CA VAL A 81 -18.28 -15.25 5.84
C VAL A 81 -16.75 -15.11 5.83
N ALA A 82 -16.21 -14.47 4.79
CA ALA A 82 -14.86 -13.94 4.83
C ALA A 82 -14.85 -12.96 6.01
N ALA A 83 -14.06 -13.25 7.04
CA ALA A 83 -13.94 -12.38 8.19
C ALA A 83 -13.65 -10.95 7.69
N PRO A 84 -14.37 -9.92 8.18
CA PRO A 84 -14.19 -8.56 7.70
C PRO A 84 -12.71 -8.22 7.79
N ARG A 85 -12.12 -7.83 6.65
CA ARG A 85 -10.71 -7.42 6.57
C ARG A 85 -10.55 -6.21 7.48
N ARG A 86 -10.12 -6.45 8.72
CA ARG A 86 -9.91 -5.40 9.72
C ARG A 86 -8.81 -4.48 9.18
N ARG A 87 -9.21 -3.36 8.58
CA ARG A 87 -8.30 -2.26 8.27
C ARG A 87 -7.84 -1.71 9.62
N SER A 88 -6.67 -2.16 10.08
CA SER A 88 -6.13 -1.75 11.37
C SER A 88 -5.77 -0.26 11.33
N PRO A 89 -6.37 0.58 12.19
CA PRO A 89 -6.07 2.02 12.23
C PRO A 89 -4.62 2.30 12.69
N LEU A 90 -3.92 1.30 13.23
CA LEU A 90 -2.54 1.44 13.70
C LEU A 90 -1.55 1.83 12.60
N ARG A 91 -1.83 1.50 11.34
CA ARG A 91 -0.91 1.82 10.23
C ARG A 91 -0.81 3.32 9.93
N LEU A 92 -1.80 4.13 10.33
CA LEU A 92 -1.79 5.58 10.10
C LEU A 92 -1.11 6.37 11.24
N GLY A 93 -1.09 5.84 12.46
CA GLY A 93 -0.51 6.54 13.63
C GLY A 93 1.00 6.36 13.80
N LEU A 94 1.57 5.28 13.25
CA LEU A 94 3.00 4.96 13.40
C LEU A 94 3.92 5.95 12.66
N SER A 95 3.49 6.49 11.53
CA SER A 95 4.26 7.48 10.78
C SER A 95 4.43 8.79 11.55
N GLY A 96 3.39 9.25 12.25
CA GLY A 96 3.46 10.47 13.08
C GLY A 96 4.36 10.32 14.32
N LEU A 97 4.25 9.19 15.03
CA LEU A 97 5.09 8.89 16.20
C LEU A 97 6.57 8.73 15.82
N ALA A 98 6.85 8.06 14.71
CA ALA A 98 8.23 7.90 14.21
C ALA A 98 8.87 9.25 13.88
N VAL A 99 8.13 10.15 13.22
CA VAL A 99 8.61 11.51 12.93
C VAL A 99 8.84 12.32 14.20
N ALA A 100 7.91 12.28 15.17
CA ALA A 100 8.06 12.98 16.44
C ALA A 100 9.28 12.47 17.25
N ALA A 101 9.49 11.16 17.30
CA ALA A 101 10.65 10.55 17.95
C ALA A 101 11.97 10.96 17.27
N ALA A 102 12.02 10.97 15.93
CA ALA A 102 13.20 11.42 15.19
C ALA A 102 13.54 12.87 15.53
N VAL A 103 12.56 13.79 15.49
CA VAL A 103 12.77 15.21 15.83
C VAL A 103 13.25 15.36 17.29
N ALA A 104 12.66 14.61 18.23
CA ALA A 104 13.08 14.64 19.64
C ALA A 104 14.53 14.17 19.84
N THR A 105 14.97 13.11 19.14
CA THR A 105 16.37 12.64 19.20
C THR A 105 17.36 13.67 18.65
N VAL A 106 17.02 14.32 17.54
CA VAL A 106 17.85 15.38 16.95
C VAL A 106 17.95 16.58 17.90
N ALA A 107 16.83 17.00 18.50
CA ALA A 107 16.81 18.09 19.46
C ALA A 107 17.66 17.80 20.71
N TRP A 108 17.60 16.56 21.23
CA TRP A 108 18.41 16.13 22.37
C TRP A 108 19.90 16.15 22.07
N VAL A 109 20.32 15.61 20.91
CA VAL A 109 21.73 15.60 20.47
C VAL A 109 22.24 17.02 20.20
N ALA A 110 21.40 17.90 19.66
CA ALA A 110 21.76 19.29 19.36
C ALA A 110 21.79 20.19 20.61
N HIS A 111 21.13 19.80 21.70
CA HIS A 111 21.00 20.59 22.93
C HIS A 111 22.34 21.12 23.51
N PRO A 112 23.43 20.32 23.66
CA PRO A 112 24.71 20.84 24.15
C PRO A 112 25.37 21.88 23.23
N TYR A 113 25.13 21.79 21.92
CA TYR A 113 25.67 22.73 20.93
C TYR A 113 24.91 24.07 20.92
N LEU A 114 23.60 24.05 21.22
CA LEU A 114 22.76 25.25 21.28
C LEU A 114 22.89 26.01 22.60
N THR A 115 23.17 25.30 23.70
CA THR A 115 23.30 25.87 25.05
C THR A 115 24.72 26.35 25.38
N GLY A 116 25.66 26.23 24.44
CA GLY A 116 27.01 26.75 24.58
C GLY A 116 27.78 26.14 25.76
N ALA A 117 27.62 24.83 25.99
CA ALA A 117 28.37 24.14 27.04
C ALA A 117 29.88 24.16 26.71
N PRO A 118 30.77 24.47 27.67
CA PRO A 118 32.20 24.50 27.41
C PRO A 118 32.69 23.12 26.98
N THR A 119 33.35 23.06 25.82
CA THR A 119 34.04 21.88 25.31
C THR A 119 35.16 21.50 26.27
N GLY A 120 34.81 20.70 27.28
CA GLY A 120 35.75 19.99 28.12
C GLY A 120 36.55 19.01 27.27
N GLU A 121 37.86 19.00 27.50
CA GLU A 121 38.90 18.24 26.82
C GLU A 121 38.44 16.85 26.34
N THR A 122 38.71 16.58 25.06
CA THR A 122 38.53 15.27 24.43
C THR A 122 39.45 14.23 25.06
N ARG A 123 38.99 13.59 26.14
CA ARG A 123 39.63 12.37 26.66
C ARG A 123 39.26 11.20 25.76
N VAL A 124 40.22 10.78 24.92
CA VAL A 124 40.16 9.52 24.17
C VAL A 124 40.06 8.38 25.19
N LEU A 125 38.92 7.67 25.22
CA LEU A 125 38.65 6.56 26.16
C LEU A 125 38.67 5.16 25.51
N ALA A 126 38.96 5.04 24.22
CA ALA A 126 39.10 3.73 23.60
C ALA A 126 39.99 3.80 22.35
N ASP A 127 41.17 3.19 22.45
CA ASP A 127 41.96 2.75 21.31
C ASP A 127 41.36 1.42 20.82
N ALA A 128 40.72 1.42 19.65
CA ALA A 128 40.12 0.24 19.07
C ALA A 128 41.20 -0.54 18.29
N THR A 129 42.04 -1.27 19.03
CA THR A 129 42.74 -2.42 18.44
C THR A 129 41.68 -3.47 18.08
N PRO A 130 41.59 -3.98 16.84
CA PRO A 130 40.55 -4.93 16.48
C PRO A 130 40.81 -6.26 17.22
N ALA A 131 40.02 -6.51 18.26
CA ALA A 131 39.95 -7.82 18.89
C ALA A 131 39.42 -8.83 17.87
N SER A 132 40.26 -9.82 17.58
CA SER A 132 40.06 -10.83 16.57
C SER A 132 38.97 -11.85 16.93
N ALA A 133 38.20 -12.25 15.91
CA ALA A 133 37.81 -13.64 15.62
C ALA A 133 36.92 -14.44 16.59
N GLY A 134 36.25 -13.82 17.57
CA GLY A 134 35.33 -14.53 18.49
C GLY A 134 33.89 -14.64 17.99
N ASP A 135 33.30 -13.51 17.56
CA ASP A 135 31.87 -13.43 17.19
C ASP A 135 31.53 -14.13 15.87
N ASP A 136 32.53 -14.33 15.01
CA ASP A 136 32.36 -14.87 13.67
C ASP A 136 32.08 -16.40 13.69
N ALA A 137 32.57 -17.10 14.73
CA ALA A 137 32.37 -18.54 14.87
C ALA A 137 30.94 -18.89 15.29
N GLY A 138 30.38 -18.18 16.29
CA GLY A 138 29.00 -18.38 16.74
C GLY A 138 27.96 -18.00 15.68
N LEU A 139 28.24 -16.95 14.91
CA LEU A 139 27.41 -16.56 13.77
C LEU A 139 27.42 -17.62 12.66
N ARG A 140 28.60 -18.20 12.36
CA ARG A 140 28.71 -19.28 11.36
C ARG A 140 27.97 -20.54 11.77
N ASP A 141 28.08 -20.97 13.03
CA ASP A 141 27.36 -22.14 13.54
C ASP A 141 25.84 -21.93 13.51
N TYR A 142 25.37 -20.73 13.87
CA TYR A 142 23.96 -20.37 13.79
C TYR A 142 23.43 -20.41 12.35
N LEU A 143 24.19 -19.86 11.39
CA LEU A 143 23.81 -19.85 9.96
C LEU A 143 23.79 -21.26 9.37
N GLU A 144 24.73 -22.13 9.74
CA GLU A 144 24.76 -23.52 9.28
C GLU A 144 23.58 -24.33 9.84
N ALA A 145 23.25 -24.15 11.12
CA ALA A 145 22.05 -24.75 11.72
C ALA A 145 20.77 -24.29 11.02
N HIS A 146 20.66 -22.99 10.70
CA HIS A 146 19.53 -22.45 9.94
C HIS A 146 19.45 -23.01 8.51
N ARG A 147 20.60 -23.24 7.87
CA ARG A 147 20.68 -23.81 6.52
C ARG A 147 20.21 -25.27 6.47
N GLN A 148 20.49 -26.05 7.51
CA GLN A 148 20.00 -27.44 7.61
C GLN A 148 18.49 -27.53 7.79
N VAL A 149 17.86 -26.56 8.47
CA VAL A 149 16.42 -26.51 8.72
C VAL A 149 15.62 -26.03 7.49
N ALA A 150 16.19 -25.15 6.67
CA ALA A 150 15.48 -24.50 5.56
C ALA A 150 15.52 -25.26 4.22
N GLY A 151 16.24 -26.40 4.13
CA GLY A 151 16.40 -27.15 2.87
C GLY A 151 17.24 -26.41 1.81
N PRO A 152 17.60 -27.06 0.68
CA PRO A 152 18.68 -26.61 -0.23
C PRO A 152 18.42 -25.31 -1.01
N SER A 153 17.31 -24.61 -0.75
CA SER A 153 16.86 -23.45 -1.50
C SER A 153 16.95 -22.18 -0.67
N ALA A 154 18.16 -21.71 -0.36
CA ALA A 154 18.30 -20.38 0.22
C ALA A 154 19.67 -19.76 -0.05
N VAL A 155 19.63 -18.73 -0.91
CA VAL A 155 20.59 -17.64 -1.02
C VAL A 155 21.93 -17.96 -1.71
N ARG A 156 21.94 -17.75 -3.04
CA ARG A 156 23.18 -17.48 -3.79
C ARG A 156 23.68 -16.09 -3.40
N GLN A 157 24.83 -16.01 -2.71
CA GLN A 157 25.50 -14.73 -2.53
C GLN A 157 25.92 -14.19 -3.90
N VAL A 158 25.43 -12.99 -4.24
CA VAL A 158 25.88 -12.21 -5.40
C VAL A 158 26.61 -10.99 -4.85
N SER A 159 27.92 -10.93 -5.07
CA SER A 159 28.71 -9.73 -4.82
C SER A 159 28.51 -8.76 -5.97
N PHE A 160 28.04 -7.55 -5.67
CA PHE A 160 28.15 -6.44 -6.61
C PHE A 160 29.58 -5.92 -6.54
N ASP A 161 30.34 -6.09 -7.62
CA ASP A 161 31.57 -5.33 -7.83
C ASP A 161 31.14 -3.90 -8.17
N ALA A 162 31.38 -2.97 -7.24
CA ALA A 162 31.19 -1.56 -7.50
C ALA A 162 32.33 -1.11 -8.42
N GLY A 163 32.08 -1.24 -9.72
CA GLY A 163 33.02 -0.88 -10.78
C GLY A 163 33.65 0.48 -10.53
N ALA A 164 34.98 0.46 -10.44
CA ALA A 164 35.84 1.62 -10.57
C ALA A 164 35.50 2.37 -11.86
N GLY A 165 35.07 3.62 -11.72
CA GLY A 165 34.66 4.48 -12.82
C GLY A 165 35.29 5.86 -12.70
N ARG A 166 36.51 5.96 -13.25
CA ARG A 166 37.35 7.13 -13.56
C ARG A 166 38.26 7.67 -12.46
#